data_AF-A0A1I0WRG7-F1
#
_entry.id   AF-A0A1I0WRG7-F1
#
_cell.length_a   1.000
_cell.length_b   1.000
_cell.length_c   1.000
_cell.angle_alpha   90.00
_cell.angle_beta   90.00
_cell.angle_gamma   90.00
#
_symmetry.space_group_name_H-M   'P 1'
#
loop_
_entity.id
_entity.type
_entity.pdbx_description
1 polymer ?
#
loop_
_entity_poly.entity_id
_entity_poly.type
_entity_poly.pdbx_seq_one_letter_code
_entity_poly.pdbx_strand_id
1 'polypeptide(L)'
;MRTLMILAAVAMLAGCATDAERAAQAQRDVDQMMRIYGPACDRMGYKSNSNEWRNCVLRLDTKDNTERYPATTTCFGHPGIIQCTSF
;
A
#
# COMPACT_ATOMS: atom_id res chain seq x y z
N MET A 1 31.50 27.55 2.05
CA MET A 1 31.88 26.16 1.65
C MET A 1 31.59 25.13 2.74
N ARG A 2 32.01 25.35 4.00
CA ARG A 2 31.80 24.38 5.11
C ARG A 2 30.33 24.06 5.40
N THR A 3 29.46 25.06 5.37
CA THR A 3 28.01 24.90 5.55
C THR A 3 27.34 24.10 4.43
N LEU A 4 27.79 24.25 3.18
CA LEU A 4 27.28 23.48 2.03
C LEU A 4 27.67 22.00 2.12
N MET A 5 28.88 21.70 2.61
CA MET A 5 29.29 20.31 2.85
C MET A 5 28.51 19.63 3.98
N ILE A 6 28.14 20.38 5.02
CA ILE A 6 27.31 19.86 6.12
C ILE A 6 25.89 19.56 5.63
N LEU A 7 25.29 20.45 4.84
CA LEU A 7 23.96 20.23 4.24
C LEU A 7 23.94 19.02 3.29
N ALA A 8 24.97 18.87 2.46
CA ALA A 8 25.10 17.71 1.58
C ALA A 8 25.24 16.39 2.36
N ALA A 9 26.01 16.39 3.45
CA ALA A 9 26.16 15.22 4.31
C ALA A 9 24.83 14.82 5.00
N VAL A 10 24.05 15.79 5.49
CA VAL A 10 22.74 15.55 6.11
C VAL A 10 21.72 15.03 5.08
N ALA A 11 21.73 15.55 3.86
CA ALA A 11 20.83 15.08 2.80
C ALA A 11 21.13 13.62 2.38
N MET A 12 22.41 13.22 2.35
CA MET A 12 22.78 11.82 2.08
C MET A 12 22.36 10.87 3.23
N LEU A 13 22.45 11.32 4.49
CA LEU A 13 22.01 10.54 5.65
C LEU A 13 20.47 10.36 5.66
N ALA A 14 19.72 11.38 5.25
CA ALA A 14 18.25 11.32 5.16
C ALA A 14 17.75 10.30 4.12
N GLY A 15 18.49 10.12 3.02
CA GLY A 15 18.18 9.11 2.00
C GLY A 15 18.20 7.68 2.55
N CYS A 16 19.17 7.35 3.40
CA CYS A 16 19.27 6.02 4.02
C CYS A 16 18.23 5.79 5.12
N ALA A 17 17.84 6.83 5.86
CA ALA A 17 16.80 6.73 6.89
C ALA A 17 15.42 6.43 6.28
N THR A 18 15.13 7.01 5.11
CA THR A 18 13.81 6.92 4.47
C THR A 18 13.41 5.48 4.09
N ASP A 19 14.34 4.65 3.62
CA ASP A 19 14.02 3.27 3.23
C ASP A 19 13.79 2.36 4.44
N ALA A 20 14.53 2.57 5.53
CA ALA A 20 14.30 1.86 6.78
C ALA A 20 12.93 2.20 7.37
N GLU A 21 12.51 3.46 7.30
CA GLU A 21 11.18 3.91 7.72
C GLU A 21 10.07 3.29 6.87
N ARG A 22 10.23 3.25 5.54
CA ARG A 22 9.28 2.59 4.63
C ARG A 22 9.16 1.10 4.91
N ALA A 23 10.28 0.41 5.13
CA ALA A 23 10.26 -1.00 5.48
C ALA A 23 9.53 -1.23 6.80
N ALA A 24 9.79 -0.39 7.82
CA ALA A 24 9.10 -0.47 9.10
C ALA A 24 7.59 -0.21 8.99
N GLN A 25 7.18 0.73 8.11
CA GLN A 25 5.77 0.97 7.82
C GLN A 25 5.13 -0.26 7.15
N ALA A 26 5.76 -0.81 6.12
CA ALA A 26 5.24 -1.98 5.41
C ALA A 26 5.06 -3.19 6.34
N GLN A 27 5.96 -3.40 7.31
CA GLN A 27 5.79 -4.45 8.33
C GLN A 27 4.53 -4.22 9.18
N ARG A 28 4.31 -2.98 9.65
CA ARG A 28 3.10 -2.63 10.43
C ARG A 28 1.82 -2.84 9.62
N ASP A 29 1.84 -2.50 8.34
CA ASP A 29 0.69 -2.67 7.46
C ASP A 29 0.35 -4.16 7.29
N VAL A 30 1.35 -5.01 7.08
CA VAL A 30 1.19 -6.47 7.00
C VAL A 30 0.65 -7.03 8.33
N ASP A 31 1.21 -6.62 9.48
CA ASP A 31 0.74 -7.04 10.81
C ASP A 31 -0.72 -6.63 11.06
N GLN A 32 -1.13 -5.47 10.57
CA GLN A 32 -2.51 -5.02 10.64
C GLN A 32 -3.43 -5.89 9.76
N MET A 33 -3.05 -6.15 8.50
CA MET A 33 -3.82 -7.01 7.60
C MET A 33 -4.01 -8.41 8.19
N MET A 34 -2.94 -9.01 8.75
CA MET A 34 -3.00 -10.32 9.40
C MET A 34 -3.94 -10.32 10.60
N ARG A 35 -3.93 -9.27 11.44
CA ARG A 35 -4.86 -9.17 12.57
C ARG A 35 -6.32 -9.02 12.15
N ILE A 36 -6.58 -8.22 11.12
CA ILE A 36 -7.96 -7.91 10.69
C ILE A 36 -8.56 -9.07 9.89
N TYR A 37 -7.84 -9.55 8.87
CA TYR A 37 -8.37 -10.52 7.90
C TYR A 37 -7.95 -11.96 8.18
N GLY A 38 -6.84 -12.18 8.90
CA GLY A 38 -6.35 -13.51 9.26
C GLY A 38 -7.40 -14.42 9.90
N PRO A 39 -8.15 -13.95 10.92
CA PRO A 39 -9.20 -14.77 11.55
C PRO A 39 -10.30 -15.21 10.59
N ALA A 40 -10.60 -14.42 9.54
CA ALA A 40 -11.56 -14.83 8.51
C ALA A 40 -10.97 -15.93 7.63
N CYS A 41 -9.70 -15.83 7.26
CA CYS A 41 -8.99 -16.86 6.50
C CYS A 41 -8.82 -18.16 7.30
N ASP A 42 -8.58 -18.09 8.60
CA ASP A 42 -8.55 -19.25 9.49
C ASP A 42 -9.92 -19.96 9.53
N ARG A 43 -11.02 -19.20 9.66
CA ARG A 43 -12.38 -19.75 9.62
C ARG A 43 -12.76 -20.34 8.27
N MET A 44 -12.15 -19.88 7.18
CA MET A 44 -12.30 -20.47 5.85
C MET A 44 -11.46 -21.76 5.66
N GLY A 45 -10.72 -22.18 6.69
CA GLY A 45 -9.97 -23.44 6.70
C GLY A 45 -8.56 -23.35 6.11
N TYR A 46 -8.07 -22.14 5.80
CA TYR A 46 -6.68 -21.99 5.37
C TYR A 46 -5.72 -22.19 6.55
N LYS A 47 -4.63 -22.91 6.32
CA LYS A 47 -3.59 -23.10 7.33
C LYS A 47 -2.86 -21.77 7.57
N SER A 48 -2.87 -21.29 8.81
CA SER A 48 -2.17 -20.06 9.20
C SER A 48 -0.71 -20.04 8.69
N ASN A 49 -0.26 -18.88 8.21
CA ASN A 49 1.04 -18.64 7.58
C ASN A 49 1.34 -19.42 6.29
N SER A 50 0.37 -20.16 5.72
CA SER A 50 0.53 -20.75 4.39
C SER A 50 0.45 -19.70 3.28
N ASN A 51 0.86 -20.06 2.07
CA ASN A 51 0.75 -19.17 0.90
C ASN A 51 -0.72 -18.88 0.56
N GLU A 52 -1.59 -19.87 0.70
CA GLU A 52 -3.02 -19.77 0.47
C GLU A 52 -3.68 -18.85 1.50
N TRP A 53 -3.27 -18.95 2.78
CA TRP A 53 -3.72 -18.05 3.84
C TRP A 53 -3.28 -16.61 3.59
N ARG A 54 -2.02 -16.38 3.21
CA ARG A 54 -1.51 -15.04 2.86
C ARG A 54 -2.25 -14.45 1.66
N ASN A 55 -2.50 -15.25 0.63
CA ASN A 55 -3.28 -14.84 -0.53
C ASN A 55 -4.71 -14.46 -0.14
N CYS A 56 -5.34 -15.24 0.75
CA CYS A 56 -6.64 -14.92 1.29
C CYS A 56 -6.66 -13.55 2.01
N VAL A 57 -5.70 -13.30 2.90
CA VAL A 57 -5.57 -12.02 3.62
C VAL A 57 -5.45 -10.86 2.63
N LEU A 58 -4.56 -10.96 1.65
CA LEU A 58 -4.37 -9.93 0.62
C LEU A 58 -5.64 -9.71 -0.21
N ARG A 59 -6.36 -10.77 -0.59
CA ARG A 59 -7.60 -10.64 -1.37
C ARG A 59 -8.70 -9.93 -0.59
N LEU A 60 -8.83 -10.21 0.70
CA LEU A 60 -9.80 -9.54 1.56
C LEU A 60 -9.47 -8.06 1.75
N ASP A 61 -8.19 -7.75 1.98
CA ASP A 61 -7.73 -6.37 2.07
C ASP A 61 -7.95 -5.59 0.77
N THR A 62 -7.58 -6.14 -0.38
CA THR A 62 -7.82 -5.51 -1.68
C THR A 62 -9.31 -5.24 -1.92
N LYS A 63 -10.17 -6.19 -1.52
CA LYS A 63 -11.61 -6.04 -1.66
C LYS A 63 -12.13 -4.88 -0.80
N ASP A 64 -11.75 -4.83 0.48
CA ASP A 64 -12.12 -3.74 1.40
C ASP A 64 -11.62 -2.38 0.89
N ASN A 65 -10.36 -2.31 0.44
CA ASN A 65 -9.79 -1.09 -0.13
C ASN A 65 -10.53 -0.62 -1.39
N THR A 66 -10.93 -1.55 -2.27
CA THR A 66 -11.72 -1.24 -3.48
C THR A 66 -13.12 -0.74 -3.12
N GLU A 67 -13.76 -1.33 -2.10
CA GLU A 67 -15.06 -0.89 -1.60
C GLU A 67 -14.97 0.48 -0.91
N ARG A 68 -13.87 0.76 -0.21
CA ARG A 68 -13.63 2.00 0.53
C ARG A 68 -13.21 3.17 -0.36
N TYR A 69 -12.42 2.90 -1.39
CA TYR A 69 -11.93 3.87 -2.37
C TYR A 69 -12.40 3.44 -3.76
N PRO A 70 -13.67 3.67 -4.10
CA PRO A 70 -14.15 3.38 -5.44
C PRO A 70 -13.34 4.20 -6.45
N ALA A 71 -12.95 3.55 -7.56
CA ALA A 71 -12.20 4.18 -8.63
C ALA A 71 -12.90 5.47 -9.05
N THR A 72 -12.14 6.55 -9.15
CA THR A 72 -12.70 7.84 -9.56
C THR A 72 -12.63 7.91 -11.09
N THR A 73 -13.80 7.89 -11.75
CA THR A 73 -13.86 8.10 -13.20
C THR A 73 -13.95 9.58 -13.49
N THR A 74 -12.91 10.13 -14.11
CA THR A 74 -12.96 11.48 -14.68
C THR A 74 -13.15 11.39 -16.17
N CYS A 75 -14.17 12.09 -16.68
CA CYS A 75 -14.42 12.22 -18.10
C CYS A 75 -14.14 13.66 -18.52
N PHE A 76 -13.30 13.83 -19.53
CA PHE A 76 -12.99 15.14 -20.11
C PHE A 76 -13.42 15.14 -21.60
N GLY A 77 -14.10 16.21 -22.02
CA GLY A 77 -14.45 16.43 -23.43
C GLY A 77 -15.84 17.04 -23.66
N HIS A 78 -16.10 17.38 -24.92
CA HIS A 78 -17.39 17.85 -25.44
C HIS A 78 -18.17 16.71 -26.13
N PRO A 79 -19.50 16.86 -26.33
CA PRO A 79 -20.33 15.84 -26.96
C PRO A 79 -19.75 15.37 -28.30
N GLY A 80 -19.42 14.09 -28.40
CA GLY A 80 -18.82 13.46 -29.59
C GLY A 80 -17.38 12.92 -29.40
N ILE A 81 -16.63 13.39 -28.41
CA ILE A 81 -15.28 12.90 -28.08
C ILE A 81 -14.99 12.90 -26.58
N ILE A 82 -15.86 12.26 -25.80
CA ILE A 82 -15.61 12.11 -24.35
C ILE A 82 -14.55 11.03 -24.14
N GLN A 83 -13.44 11.38 -23.52
CA GLN A 83 -12.48 10.41 -22.99
C GLN A 83 -12.66 10.30 -21.48
N CYS A 84 -12.96 9.10 -21.02
CA CYS A 84 -13.05 8.77 -19.60
C CYS A 84 -11.82 7.96 -19.19
N THR A 85 -11.22 8.35 -18.08
CA THR A 85 -10.15 7.61 -17.41
C THR A 85 -10.61 7.29 -15.99
N SER A 86 -10.37 6.05 -15.57
CA SER A 86 -10.58 5.61 -14.19
C SER A 86 -9.22 5.41 -13.54
N PHE A 87 -9.04 5.93 -12.35
CA PHE A 87 -7.83 5.78 -11.53
C PHE A 87 -8.19 5.45 -10.07
#